data_AF-A0A3P6EE47-F1
#
_entry.id   AF-A0A3P6EE47-F1
#
_cell.length_a   1.000
_cell.length_b   1.000
_cell.length_c   1.000
_cell.angle_alpha   90.00
_cell.angle_beta   90.00
_cell.angle_gamma   90.00
#
_symmetry.space_group_name_H-M   'P 1'
#
loop_
_entity.id
_entity.type
_entity.pdbx_description
1 polymer ?
#
loop_
_entity_poly.entity_id
_entity_poly.type
_entity_poly.pdbx_seq_one_letter_code
_entity_poly.pdbx_strand_id
1 'polypeptide(L)'
;MMEMPWENFGKVLAEVVELMYYDSDYESESELDSPKLKRQKRALYTPEEEFEVIRDQVLKSEGFDVDFSNIRCEFNFSPVDLLHGNKLTKPPQKDGYLINMFCNMAVEEFNKFYGKKVEFVEAHKAVCHFQAGRKFYITFQGREDNQLQLYQAMIQYHSIKLTQVVFCRRKPPKAPYMQPGVISTLVAAAGVL
;
A
#
# COMPACT_ATOMS: atom_id res chain seq x y z
N MET A 1 8.04 -23.73 15.38
CA MET A 1 7.29 -22.46 15.21
C MET A 1 7.43 -22.11 13.74
N MET A 2 6.34 -22.10 12.98
CA MET A 2 6.39 -21.89 11.53
C MET A 2 6.51 -20.37 11.31
N GLU A 3 7.65 -19.87 10.84
CA GLU A 3 7.80 -18.46 10.50
C GLU A 3 6.75 -18.08 9.45
N MET A 4 6.08 -16.97 9.69
CA MET A 4 4.98 -16.56 8.82
C MET A 4 5.59 -15.91 7.57
N PRO A 5 5.15 -16.24 6.34
CA PRO A 5 5.80 -15.78 5.10
C PRO A 5 5.96 -14.25 4.97
N TRP A 6 5.14 -13.48 5.69
CA TRP A 6 5.18 -12.02 5.68
C TRP A 6 6.17 -11.39 6.68
N GLU A 7 6.79 -12.15 7.58
CA GLU A 7 7.80 -11.63 8.53
C GLU A 7 9.08 -11.14 7.82
N ASN A 8 9.31 -11.63 6.59
CA ASN A 8 10.40 -11.18 5.71
C ASN A 8 9.92 -10.34 4.51
N PHE A 9 8.67 -9.88 4.51
CA PHE A 9 8.05 -9.23 3.35
C PHE A 9 8.79 -7.99 2.87
N GLY A 10 9.26 -7.11 3.75
CA GLY A 10 10.06 -5.95 3.37
C GLY A 10 11.36 -6.30 2.65
N LYS A 11 12.01 -7.43 2.99
CA LYS A 11 13.19 -7.93 2.27
C LYS A 11 12.82 -8.45 0.88
N VAL A 12 11.73 -9.23 0.79
CA VAL A 12 11.22 -9.75 -0.49
C VAL A 12 10.77 -8.62 -1.41
N LEU A 13 10.10 -7.60 -0.88
CA LEU A 13 9.77 -6.41 -1.65
C LEU A 13 11.02 -5.66 -2.13
N ALA A 14 12.02 -5.49 -1.27
CA ALA A 14 13.25 -4.82 -1.67
C ALA A 14 13.99 -5.54 -2.81
N GLU A 15 13.89 -6.87 -2.89
CA GLU A 15 14.48 -7.68 -3.96
C GLU A 15 13.62 -7.71 -5.24
N VAL A 16 12.30 -7.58 -5.13
CA VAL A 16 11.35 -7.84 -6.24
C VAL A 16 10.68 -6.56 -6.78
N VAL A 17 10.75 -5.45 -6.05
CA VAL A 17 10.20 -4.16 -6.50
C VAL A 17 11.09 -3.58 -7.59
N GLU A 18 10.81 -4.00 -8.82
CA GLU A 18 11.22 -3.31 -10.03
C GLU A 18 10.26 -2.14 -10.25
N LEU A 19 10.62 -0.97 -9.71
CA LEU A 19 9.91 0.27 -10.02
C LEU A 19 10.17 0.63 -11.47
N MET A 20 9.10 0.68 -12.27
CA MET A 20 9.18 1.04 -13.68
C MET A 20 8.67 2.45 -13.88
N TYR A 21 9.41 3.19 -14.72
CA TYR A 21 9.05 4.50 -15.22
C TYR A 21 8.37 4.35 -16.60
N TYR A 22 7.30 5.09 -16.83
CA TYR A 22 6.67 5.20 -18.15
C TYR A 22 6.77 6.65 -18.64
N ASP A 23 7.39 6.87 -19.80
CA ASP A 23 7.22 8.12 -20.54
C ASP A 23 5.76 8.17 -21.01
N SER A 24 5.01 9.15 -20.53
CA SER A 24 3.56 9.31 -20.78
C SER A 24 3.22 9.70 -22.22
N ASP A 25 4.17 9.61 -23.15
CA ASP A 25 4.01 10.02 -24.55
C ASP A 25 3.16 9.02 -25.36
N TYR A 26 2.77 7.90 -24.75
CA TYR A 26 1.79 6.97 -25.33
C TYR A 26 0.37 7.47 -25.07
N GLU A 27 -0.05 8.49 -25.81
CA GLU A 27 -1.46 8.88 -25.88
C GLU A 27 -2.26 7.74 -26.50
N SER A 28 -2.93 6.91 -25.69
CA SER A 28 -4.01 6.08 -26.21
C SER A 28 -5.17 7.03 -26.56
N GLU A 29 -5.66 6.97 -27.80
CA GLU A 29 -6.77 7.81 -28.33
C GLU A 29 -8.10 7.70 -27.55
N SER A 30 -8.14 6.92 -26.47
CA SER A 30 -9.32 6.71 -25.63
C SER A 30 -9.40 7.60 -24.38
N GLU A 31 -8.40 8.45 -24.10
CA GLU A 31 -8.32 9.28 -22.88
C GLU A 31 -8.81 10.74 -23.03
N LEU A 32 -9.68 11.02 -23.99
CA LEU A 32 -10.08 12.39 -24.34
C LEU A 32 -11.01 13.10 -23.35
N ASP A 33 -11.37 12.53 -22.20
CA ASP A 33 -12.33 13.21 -21.30
C ASP A 33 -12.17 12.90 -19.80
N SER A 34 -10.95 12.66 -19.32
CA SER A 34 -10.70 12.69 -17.87
C SER A 34 -10.37 14.11 -17.42
N PRO A 35 -11.02 14.66 -16.38
CA PRO A 35 -10.52 15.86 -15.71
C PRO A 35 -9.16 15.49 -15.12
N LYS A 36 -8.08 15.78 -15.86
CA LYS A 36 -6.72 15.68 -15.32
C LYS A 36 -6.75 16.49 -14.04
N LEU A 37 -6.61 15.82 -12.89
CA LEU A 37 -6.37 16.49 -11.62
C LEU A 37 -5.27 17.50 -11.93
N LYS A 38 -5.58 18.81 -11.88
CA LYS A 38 -4.68 19.85 -12.39
C LYS A 38 -3.39 19.81 -11.57
N ARG A 39 -2.41 19.01 -12.02
CA ARG A 39 -1.10 18.80 -11.38
C ARG A 39 -0.49 20.19 -11.19
N GLN A 40 -0.11 20.52 -9.95
CA GLN A 40 0.40 21.85 -9.63
C GLN A 40 1.63 22.20 -10.47
N LYS A 41 1.70 23.48 -10.86
CA LYS A 41 2.58 24.04 -11.91
C LYS A 41 4.06 24.20 -11.53
N ARG A 42 4.56 23.66 -10.41
CA ARG A 42 5.98 23.80 -10.04
C ARG A 42 6.55 22.47 -9.56
N ALA A 43 7.46 21.91 -10.35
CA ALA A 43 8.26 20.74 -9.99
C ALA A 43 9.07 21.04 -8.73
N LEU A 44 8.90 20.25 -7.67
CA LEU A 44 9.78 20.29 -6.50
C LEU A 44 11.05 19.47 -6.71
N TYR A 45 11.00 18.49 -7.61
CA TYR A 45 12.03 17.49 -7.86
C TYR A 45 12.27 17.29 -9.36
N THR A 46 13.47 16.86 -9.74
CA THR A 46 13.70 16.27 -11.08
C THR A 46 13.06 14.87 -11.17
N PRO A 47 12.80 14.32 -12.37
CA PRO A 47 12.29 12.96 -12.52
C PRO A 47 13.10 11.89 -11.77
N GLU A 48 14.43 12.02 -11.77
CA GLU A 48 15.35 11.11 -11.07
C GLU A 48 15.18 11.22 -9.56
N GLU A 49 15.05 12.45 -9.03
CA GLU A 49 14.75 12.68 -7.61
C GLU A 49 13.36 12.14 -7.23
N GLU A 50 12.35 12.31 -8.08
CA GLU A 50 11.01 11.74 -7.87
C GLU A 50 11.07 10.21 -7.79
N PHE A 51 11.89 9.56 -8.62
CA PHE A 51 12.09 8.11 -8.60
C PHE A 51 12.77 7.64 -7.31
N GLU A 52 13.82 8.33 -6.84
CA GLU A 52 14.47 8.02 -5.56
C GLU A 52 13.51 8.22 -4.38
N VAL A 53 12.71 9.31 -4.39
CA VAL A 53 11.71 9.60 -3.36
C VAL A 53 10.64 8.51 -3.32
N ILE A 54 10.09 8.09 -4.47
CA ILE A 54 9.09 7.01 -4.51
C ILE A 54 9.70 5.67 -4.09
N ARG A 55 10.91 5.33 -4.57
CA ARG A 55 11.59 4.10 -4.20
C ARG A 55 11.82 4.02 -2.70
N ASP A 56 12.39 5.06 -2.11
CA ASP A 56 12.65 5.13 -0.68
C ASP A 56 11.36 4.99 0.15
N GLN A 57 10.28 5.67 -0.27
CA GLN A 57 8.98 5.53 0.38
C GLN A 57 8.43 4.11 0.28
N VAL A 58 8.40 3.51 -0.91
CA VAL A 58 7.89 2.14 -1.15
C VAL A 58 8.67 1.13 -0.32
N LEU A 59 10.00 1.23 -0.27
CA LEU A 59 10.84 0.31 0.50
C LEU A 59 10.60 0.47 2.00
N LYS A 60 10.60 1.70 2.52
CA LYS A 60 10.41 1.97 3.96
C LYS A 60 9.02 1.59 4.46
N SER A 61 8.01 1.73 3.60
CA SER A 61 6.63 1.46 3.97
C SER A 61 6.14 0.07 3.57
N GLU A 62 6.99 -0.74 2.95
CA GLU A 62 6.62 -2.03 2.36
C GLU A 62 5.45 -1.89 1.35
N GLY A 63 5.45 -0.81 0.57
CA GLY A 63 4.43 -0.47 -0.42
C GLY A 63 3.17 0.23 0.11
N PHE A 64 3.03 0.38 1.43
CA PHE A 64 1.88 1.06 2.05
C PHE A 64 2.09 2.57 2.17
N ASP A 65 1.03 3.35 2.40
CA ASP A 65 1.11 4.75 2.82
C ASP A 65 1.99 5.73 1.98
N VAL A 66 2.35 5.36 0.75
CA VAL A 66 3.20 6.16 -0.15
C VAL A 66 2.53 7.50 -0.47
N ASP A 67 3.28 8.57 -0.40
CA ASP A 67 2.84 9.93 -0.69
C ASP A 67 3.23 10.36 -2.11
N PHE A 68 2.20 10.58 -2.93
CA PHE A 68 2.31 10.99 -4.33
C PHE A 68 2.01 12.48 -4.53
N SER A 69 1.78 13.26 -3.46
CA SER A 69 1.32 14.67 -3.55
C SER A 69 2.25 15.58 -4.36
N ASN A 70 3.55 15.29 -4.35
CA ASN A 70 4.59 16.08 -5.01
C ASN A 70 5.25 15.34 -6.20
N ILE A 71 4.61 14.28 -6.68
CA ILE A 71 5.14 13.40 -7.71
C ILE A 71 4.37 13.59 -9.02
N ARG A 72 5.10 13.85 -10.10
CA ARG A 72 4.55 14.11 -11.43
C ARG A 72 4.71 12.90 -12.33
N CYS A 73 5.83 12.19 -12.21
CA CYS A 73 6.13 10.99 -12.96
C CYS A 73 5.12 9.87 -12.68
N GLU A 74 4.86 9.07 -13.70
CA GLU A 74 3.99 7.90 -13.59
C GLU A 74 4.83 6.65 -13.36
N PHE A 75 4.50 5.95 -12.29
CA PHE A 75 5.16 4.73 -11.89
C PHE A 75 4.17 3.57 -11.98
N ASN A 76 4.71 2.35 -12.01
CA ASN A 76 3.88 1.16 -11.80
C ASN A 76 3.27 1.09 -10.38
N PHE A 77 3.57 2.04 -9.48
CA PHE A 77 2.83 2.31 -8.25
C PHE A 77 1.97 3.56 -8.39
N SER A 78 0.69 3.46 -8.02
CA SER A 78 -0.23 4.60 -8.09
C SER A 78 -1.20 4.64 -6.91
N PRO A 79 -1.62 5.84 -6.47
CA PRO A 79 -2.63 5.98 -5.43
C PRO A 79 -3.98 5.50 -5.98
N VAL A 80 -4.75 4.80 -5.15
CA VAL A 80 -6.12 4.42 -5.48
C VAL A 80 -7.07 5.49 -4.95
N ASP A 81 -7.97 5.96 -5.80
CA ASP A 81 -9.02 6.88 -5.41
C ASP A 81 -10.09 6.14 -4.61
N LEU A 82 -10.23 6.42 -3.32
CA LEU A 82 -11.21 5.75 -2.48
C LEU A 82 -12.63 6.34 -2.60
N LEU A 83 -12.77 7.52 -3.21
CA LEU A 83 -14.01 8.30 -3.24
C LEU A 83 -14.79 8.12 -4.55
N HIS A 84 -14.11 7.94 -5.68
CA HIS A 84 -14.74 7.94 -7.01
C HIS A 84 -14.87 6.54 -7.66
N GLY A 85 -15.57 6.52 -8.79
CA GLY A 85 -15.85 5.36 -9.64
C GLY A 85 -14.62 4.58 -10.12
N ASN A 86 -14.64 3.27 -9.96
CA ASN A 86 -13.72 2.25 -10.42
C ASN A 86 -13.61 2.17 -11.95
N LYS A 87 -12.43 2.49 -12.50
CA LYS A 87 -12.05 2.24 -13.90
C LYS A 87 -11.46 0.83 -14.14
N LEU A 88 -11.22 0.08 -13.07
CA LEU A 88 -10.57 -1.23 -12.97
C LEU A 88 -11.50 -2.43 -13.23
N THR A 89 -12.83 -2.25 -13.14
CA THR A 89 -13.88 -3.27 -13.39
C THR A 89 -14.80 -2.81 -14.52
N LYS A 90 -15.30 -3.76 -15.32
CA LYS A 90 -16.41 -3.51 -16.26
C LYS A 90 -17.65 -4.29 -15.78
N PRO A 91 -18.79 -3.63 -15.48
CA PRO A 91 -19.01 -2.18 -15.49
C PRO A 91 -18.25 -1.45 -14.36
N PRO A 92 -18.03 -0.13 -14.50
CA PRO A 92 -17.33 0.66 -13.49
C PRO A 92 -18.13 0.67 -12.17
N GLN A 93 -17.56 0.13 -11.10
CA GLN A 93 -18.10 0.23 -9.73
C GLN A 93 -17.59 1.51 -9.06
N LYS A 94 -17.70 1.72 -7.74
CA LYS A 94 -16.88 2.73 -7.03
C LYS A 94 -15.55 2.08 -6.63
N ASP A 95 -14.40 2.74 -6.78
CA ASP A 95 -13.11 2.17 -6.38
C ASP A 95 -13.12 1.84 -4.88
N GLY A 96 -13.77 2.70 -4.09
CA GLY A 96 -14.09 2.44 -2.69
C GLY A 96 -14.88 1.14 -2.47
N TYR A 97 -15.74 0.69 -3.39
CA TYR A 97 -16.45 -0.58 -3.24
C TYR A 97 -15.51 -1.78 -3.37
N LEU A 98 -14.61 -1.77 -4.36
CA LEU A 98 -13.65 -2.85 -4.56
C LEU A 98 -12.65 -2.91 -3.40
N ILE A 99 -12.15 -1.76 -2.95
CA ILE A 99 -11.25 -1.68 -1.80
C ILE A 99 -11.94 -2.11 -0.51
N ASN A 100 -13.20 -1.72 -0.28
CA ASN A 100 -13.96 -2.18 0.89
C ASN A 100 -14.20 -3.69 0.84
N MET A 101 -14.48 -4.27 -0.33
CA MET A 101 -14.59 -5.72 -0.50
C MET A 101 -13.28 -6.40 -0.12
N PHE A 102 -12.15 -5.90 -0.59
CA PHE A 102 -10.83 -6.41 -0.23
C PHE A 102 -10.53 -6.31 1.27
N CYS A 103 -10.90 -5.20 1.91
CA CYS A 103 -10.71 -5.03 3.35
C CYS A 103 -11.54 -6.04 4.14
N ASN A 104 -12.81 -6.27 3.74
CA ASN A 104 -13.65 -7.29 4.38
C ASN A 104 -13.05 -8.69 4.22
N MET A 105 -12.60 -9.06 3.00
CA MET A 105 -11.92 -10.34 2.77
C MET A 105 -10.67 -10.49 3.67
N ALA A 106 -9.86 -9.43 3.77
CA ALA A 106 -8.66 -9.44 4.60
C ALA A 106 -8.98 -9.58 6.10
N VAL A 107 -10.04 -8.94 6.58
CA VAL A 107 -10.53 -9.07 7.95
C VAL A 107 -11.06 -10.49 8.22
N GLU A 108 -11.81 -11.08 7.29
CA GLU A 108 -12.28 -12.45 7.40
C GLU A 108 -11.13 -13.44 7.53
N GLU A 109 -10.12 -13.34 6.67
CA GLU A 109 -8.92 -14.20 6.73
C GLU A 109 -8.13 -13.98 8.02
N PHE A 110 -7.96 -12.72 8.45
CA PHE A 110 -7.31 -12.40 9.73
C PHE A 110 -8.05 -13.02 10.93
N ASN A 111 -9.38 -12.89 10.96
CA ASN A 111 -10.22 -13.43 12.02
C ASN A 111 -10.17 -14.96 12.06
N LYS A 112 -10.22 -15.62 10.89
CA LYS A 112 -10.06 -17.08 10.77
C LYS A 112 -8.71 -17.54 11.29
N PHE A 113 -7.63 -16.85 10.90
CA PHE A 113 -6.26 -17.25 11.24
C PHE A 113 -5.95 -17.05 12.73
N TYR A 114 -6.33 -15.90 13.31
CA TYR A 114 -5.99 -15.52 14.69
C TYR A 114 -7.11 -15.77 15.71
N GLY A 115 -8.27 -16.29 15.29
CA GLY A 115 -9.43 -16.48 16.17
C GLY A 115 -9.99 -15.16 16.71
N LYS A 116 -9.98 -14.10 15.89
CA LYS A 116 -10.38 -12.73 16.27
C LYS A 116 -11.78 -12.38 15.77
N LYS A 117 -12.30 -11.25 16.24
CA LYS A 117 -13.58 -10.66 15.84
C LYS A 117 -13.40 -9.20 15.45
N VAL A 118 -12.48 -8.95 14.53
CA VAL A 118 -12.27 -7.62 13.96
C VAL A 118 -13.43 -7.30 13.01
N GLU A 119 -13.99 -6.10 13.11
CA GLU A 119 -14.94 -5.54 12.15
C GLU A 119 -14.23 -4.51 11.27
N PHE A 120 -14.46 -4.55 9.96
CA PHE A 120 -14.00 -3.48 9.07
C PHE A 120 -14.80 -2.20 9.32
N VAL A 121 -14.11 -1.05 9.38
CA VAL A 121 -14.73 0.27 9.55
C VAL A 121 -14.63 1.08 8.26
N GLU A 122 -13.42 1.42 7.83
CA GLU A 122 -13.18 2.19 6.61
C GLU A 122 -11.75 2.00 6.07
N ALA A 123 -11.56 2.21 4.78
CA ALA A 123 -10.25 2.26 4.15
C ALA A 123 -9.67 3.69 4.25
N HIS A 124 -8.39 3.81 4.61
CA HIS A 124 -7.72 5.11 4.77
C HIS A 124 -6.81 5.45 3.59
N LYS A 125 -6.01 4.47 3.14
CA LYS A 125 -5.09 4.62 2.01
C LYS A 125 -5.00 3.31 1.26
N ALA A 126 -4.89 3.38 -0.06
CA ALA A 126 -4.57 2.23 -0.88
C ALA A 126 -3.61 2.63 -1.99
N VAL A 127 -2.63 1.77 -2.23
CA VAL A 127 -1.67 1.90 -3.33
C VAL A 127 -1.82 0.68 -4.23
N CYS A 128 -1.93 0.89 -5.53
CA CYS A 128 -1.93 -0.16 -6.53
C CYS A 128 -0.54 -0.28 -7.15
N HIS A 129 0.01 -1.49 -7.17
CA HIS A 129 1.22 -1.84 -7.91
C HIS A 129 0.85 -2.72 -9.10
N PHE A 130 1.18 -2.26 -10.30
CA PHE A 130 0.91 -2.94 -11.56
C PHE A 130 2.14 -3.71 -12.04
N GLN A 131 2.16 -5.02 -11.82
CA GLN A 131 3.21 -5.92 -12.30
C GLN A 131 2.63 -7.32 -12.49
N ALA A 132 2.51 -7.76 -13.75
CA ALA A 132 1.90 -9.05 -14.13
C ALA A 132 0.53 -9.34 -13.45
N GLY A 133 -0.26 -8.29 -13.21
CA GLY A 133 -1.45 -8.29 -12.36
C GLY A 133 -1.53 -6.99 -11.56
N ARG A 134 -2.45 -6.92 -10.58
CA ARG A 134 -2.54 -5.80 -9.64
C ARG A 134 -2.31 -6.28 -8.21
N LYS A 135 -1.40 -5.62 -7.50
CA LYS A 135 -1.23 -5.75 -6.06
C LYS A 135 -1.78 -4.51 -5.39
N PHE A 136 -2.63 -4.68 -4.37
CA PHE A 136 -3.13 -3.57 -3.56
C PHE A 136 -2.52 -3.62 -2.17
N TYR A 137 -1.91 -2.51 -1.76
CA TYR A 137 -1.40 -2.29 -0.42
C TYR A 137 -2.35 -1.33 0.28
N ILE A 138 -3.17 -1.86 1.18
CA ILE A 138 -4.30 -1.14 1.77
C ILE A 138 -4.06 -0.94 3.26
N THR A 139 -4.08 0.31 3.70
CA THR A 139 -4.18 0.68 5.12
C THR A 139 -5.64 0.98 5.42
N PHE A 140 -6.21 0.31 6.42
CA PHE A 140 -7.61 0.47 6.79
C PHE A 140 -7.80 0.46 8.31
N GLN A 141 -8.95 0.95 8.77
CA GLN A 141 -9.35 0.92 10.16
C GLN A 141 -10.27 -0.28 10.43
N GLY A 142 -9.93 -1.03 11.48
CA GLY A 142 -10.76 -2.11 12.00
C GLY A 142 -11.14 -1.83 13.46
N ARG A 143 -12.24 -2.40 13.92
CA ARG A 143 -12.66 -2.40 15.32
C ARG A 143 -12.43 -3.77 15.91
N GLU A 144 -11.63 -3.86 16.96
CA GLU A 144 -11.39 -5.08 17.72
C GLU A 144 -11.69 -4.78 19.19
N ASP A 145 -12.59 -5.54 19.82
CA ASP A 145 -12.96 -5.36 21.23
C ASP A 145 -13.34 -3.90 21.60
N ASN A 146 -14.14 -3.26 20.72
CA ASN A 146 -14.54 -1.84 20.80
C ASN A 146 -13.42 -0.80 20.66
N GLN A 147 -12.19 -1.22 20.37
CA GLN A 147 -11.07 -0.33 20.09
C GLN A 147 -10.82 -0.22 18.59
N LEU A 148 -10.61 1.00 18.12
CA LEU A 148 -10.23 1.25 16.74
C LEU A 148 -8.72 1.03 16.58
N GLN A 149 -8.34 0.16 15.65
CA GLN A 149 -6.96 -0.17 15.34
C GLN A 149 -6.73 -0.07 13.84
N LEU A 150 -5.53 0.37 13.44
CA LEU A 150 -5.13 0.35 12.04
C LEU A 150 -4.60 -1.03 11.65
N TYR A 151 -4.96 -1.44 10.45
CA TYR A 151 -4.57 -2.68 9.81
C TYR A 151 -3.95 -2.39 8.44
N GLN A 152 -3.15 -3.33 7.98
CA GLN A 152 -2.56 -3.34 6.65
C GLN A 152 -2.85 -4.69 5.98
N ALA A 153 -3.31 -4.65 4.74
CA ALA A 153 -3.54 -5.84 3.93
C ALA A 153 -2.88 -5.69 2.55
N MET A 154 -2.27 -6.78 2.10
CA MET A 154 -1.80 -6.93 0.73
C MET A 154 -2.72 -7.88 -0.01
N ILE A 155 -3.21 -7.44 -1.16
CA ILE A 155 -4.15 -8.19 -2.00
C ILE A 155 -3.53 -8.40 -3.37
N GLN A 156 -3.50 -9.65 -3.83
CA GLN A 156 -3.20 -9.97 -5.23
C GLN A 156 -4.53 -10.06 -5.99
N TYR A 157 -4.67 -9.24 -7.03
CA TYR A 157 -5.87 -9.13 -7.84
C TYR A 157 -5.57 -9.36 -9.33
N HIS A 158 -6.22 -10.38 -9.88
CA HIS A 158 -6.31 -10.59 -11.33
C HIS A 158 -7.74 -10.43 -11.83
N SER A 159 -8.70 -11.00 -11.09
CA SER A 159 -10.14 -10.83 -11.26
C SER A 159 -10.83 -11.09 -9.92
N ILE A 160 -12.12 -10.79 -9.80
CA ILE A 160 -12.89 -11.04 -8.55
C ILE A 160 -12.74 -12.50 -8.10
N LYS A 161 -12.83 -13.47 -9.03
CA LYS A 161 -12.71 -14.90 -8.72
C LYS A 161 -11.29 -15.36 -8.38
N LEU A 162 -10.29 -14.58 -8.78
CA LEU A 162 -8.87 -14.87 -8.57
C LEU A 162 -8.23 -13.83 -7.63
N THR A 163 -9.04 -13.27 -6.73
CA THR A 163 -8.57 -12.35 -5.69
C THR A 163 -8.03 -13.16 -4.52
N GLN A 164 -6.83 -12.84 -4.07
CA GLN A 164 -6.18 -13.51 -2.94
C GLN A 164 -5.73 -12.47 -1.92
N VAL A 165 -6.05 -12.73 -0.64
CA VAL A 165 -5.44 -12.01 0.48
C VAL A 165 -4.06 -12.62 0.69
N VAL A 166 -3.00 -11.86 0.38
CA VAL A 166 -1.62 -12.33 0.59
C VAL A 166 -1.30 -12.31 2.07
N PHE A 167 -1.64 -11.23 2.76
CA PHE A 167 -1.64 -11.15 4.22
C PHE A 167 -2.55 -10.03 4.72
N CYS A 168 -2.89 -10.11 6.00
CA CYS A 168 -3.51 -9.05 6.78
C CYS A 168 -2.82 -9.00 8.15
N ARG A 169 -2.49 -7.80 8.63
CA ARG A 169 -1.84 -7.60 9.93
C ARG A 169 -2.30 -6.30 10.56
N ARG A 170 -2.16 -6.18 11.90
CA ARG A 170 -2.21 -4.87 12.55
C ARG A 170 -1.08 -4.00 11.98
N LYS A 171 -1.36 -2.73 11.72
CA LYS A 171 -0.35 -1.78 11.27
C LYS A 171 0.78 -1.72 12.30
N PRO A 172 2.05 -1.96 11.91
CA PRO A 172 3.16 -1.85 12.84
C PRO A 172 3.21 -0.45 13.47
N PRO A 173 3.60 -0.32 14.75
CA PRO A 173 3.88 0.98 15.32
C PRO A 173 4.95 1.66 14.45
N LYS A 174 4.80 2.97 14.19
CA LYS A 174 5.86 3.73 13.54
C LYS A 174 7.13 3.54 14.38
N ALA A 175 8.19 3.01 13.77
CA ALA A 175 9.49 3.01 14.42
C ALA A 175 9.76 4.45 14.90
N PRO A 176 10.20 4.66 16.16
CA PRO A 176 10.58 6.00 16.59
C PRO A 176 11.61 6.50 15.58
N TYR A 177 11.38 7.69 15.03
CA TYR A 177 12.36 8.36 14.17
C TYR A 177 13.70 8.35 14.91
N MET A 178 14.63 7.49 14.49
CA MET A 178 16.02 7.66 14.87
C MET A 178 16.46 8.92 14.14
N GLN A 179 16.51 10.03 14.88
CA GLN A 179 17.21 11.24 14.44
C GLN A 179 18.56 10.79 13.88
N PRO A 180 18.94 11.17 12.64
CA PRO A 180 20.26 10.88 12.11
C PRO A 180 21.29 11.61 12.99
N GLY A 181 21.80 10.94 14.01
CA GLY A 181 22.68 11.56 15.02
C GLY A 181 22.81 10.85 16.37
N VAL A 182 21.99 9.84 16.71
CA VAL A 182 22.18 9.12 18.00
C VAL A 182 22.53 7.66 17.75
N ILE A 183 23.83 7.40 17.61
CA ILE A 183 24.41 6.06 17.65
C ILE A 183 24.33 5.53 19.08
N SER A 184 23.68 4.38 19.24
CA SER A 184 23.92 3.35 20.27
C SER A 184 23.90 3.75 21.75
N THR A 185 22.84 3.35 22.45
CA THR A 185 22.98 2.59 23.72
C THR A 185 21.67 1.89 24.06
N LEU A 186 21.45 0.67 23.53
CA LEU A 186 20.41 -0.23 24.06
C LEU A 186 20.77 -1.70 23.83
N VAL A 187 22.06 -2.03 23.93
CA VAL A 187 22.55 -3.41 24.10
C VAL A 187 23.45 -3.45 25.33
N ALA A 188 22.85 -3.21 26.51
CA ALA A 188 23.49 -3.43 27.82
C ALA A 188 22.44 -3.46 28.95
N ALA A 189 21.36 -4.23 28.80
CA ALA A 189 20.44 -4.50 29.93
C ALA A 189 19.76 -5.88 29.85
N ALA A 190 20.29 -6.80 29.05
CA ALA A 190 19.86 -8.19 29.03
C ALA A 190 21.09 -9.09 29.03
N GLY A 191 21.52 -9.50 30.23
CA GLY A 191 22.47 -10.59 30.40
C GLY A 191 23.68 -10.27 31.27
N VAL A 192 23.48 -10.18 32.58
CA VAL A 192 24.36 -10.83 33.57
C VAL A 192 23.48 -11.23 34.76
N LEU A 193 23.20 -12.53 34.87
CA LEU A 193 23.07 -13.23 36.15
C LEU A 193 24.31 -14.13 36.26
#